data_AF-A0A7S4M3P8-F1
#
_entry.id   AF-A0A7S4M3P8-F1
#
_cell.length_a   1.000
_cell.length_b   1.000
_cell.length_c   1.000
_cell.angle_alpha   90.00
_cell.angle_beta   90.00
_cell.angle_gamma   90.00
#
_symmetry.space_group_name_H-M   'P 1'
#
loop_
_entity.id
_entity.type
_entity.pdbx_description
1 polymer ?
#
loop_
_entity_poly.entity_id
_entity_poly.type
_entity_poly.pdbx_seq_one_letter_code
_entity_poly.pdbx_strand_id
1 'polypeptide(L)'
;PQEERYAKDALMACVIAAAESKEAFHSIVQTVASNFISQNQIREGIQLLLLIKNGIEACQHLQNLGRWDEAALLAKTHLTPTDMETVYVRWCSELVAKKQYHKSILVLLSL
;
A
#
# COMPACT_ATOMS: atom_id res chain seq x y z
N PRO A 1 16.08 -17.88 9.56
CA PRO A 1 15.77 -19.22 8.97
C PRO A 1 14.26 -19.51 8.79
N GLN A 2 13.41 -19.14 9.76
CA GLN A 2 11.96 -19.40 9.67
C GLN A 2 11.22 -18.38 8.79
N GLU A 3 11.57 -17.10 8.86
CA GLU A 3 11.00 -16.04 8.00
C GLU A 3 11.27 -16.29 6.52
N GLU A 4 12.48 -16.75 6.18
CA GLU A 4 12.84 -17.06 4.79
C GLU A 4 12.06 -18.26 4.23
N ARG A 5 11.71 -19.21 5.10
CA ARG A 5 10.86 -20.35 4.74
C ARG A 5 9.41 -19.90 4.57
N TYR A 6 8.91 -19.06 5.48
CA TYR A 6 7.58 -18.46 5.37
C TYR A 6 7.42 -17.65 4.08
N ALA A 7 8.40 -16.81 3.73
CA ALA A 7 8.37 -16.02 2.51
C ALA A 7 8.37 -16.90 1.24
N LYS A 8 9.16 -17.98 1.22
CA LYS A 8 9.18 -18.95 0.11
C LYS A 8 7.84 -19.68 -0.02
N ASP A 9 7.28 -20.15 1.08
CA ASP A 9 6.00 -20.86 1.10
C ASP A 9 4.84 -19.93 0.69
N ALA A 10 4.86 -18.66 1.15
CA ALA A 10 3.88 -17.65 0.79
C ALA A 10 3.95 -17.26 -0.70
N LEU A 11 5.15 -17.09 -1.25
CA LEU A 11 5.33 -16.84 -2.68
C LEU A 11 4.91 -18.05 -3.53
N MET A 12 5.21 -19.27 -3.08
CA MET A 12 4.76 -20.49 -3.74
C MET A 12 3.23 -20.59 -3.76
N ALA A 13 2.57 -20.25 -2.65
CA ALA A 13 1.11 -20.17 -2.59
C ALA A 13 0.53 -19.16 -3.59
N CYS A 14 1.15 -17.97 -3.72
CA CYS A 14 0.75 -16.98 -4.73
C CYS A 14 0.89 -17.51 -6.16
N VAL A 15 1.98 -18.23 -6.47
CA VAL A 15 2.20 -18.81 -7.81
C VAL A 15 1.20 -19.92 -8.12
N ILE A 16 0.91 -20.79 -7.15
CA ILE A 16 -0.10 -21.85 -7.30
C ILE A 16 -1.48 -21.23 -7.53
N ALA A 17 -1.83 -20.20 -6.75
CA ALA A 17 -3.09 -19.47 -6.91
C ALA A 17 -3.23 -18.82 -8.28
N ALA A 18 -2.15 -18.24 -8.81
CA ALA A 18 -2.11 -17.65 -10.15
C ALA A 18 -2.39 -18.66 -11.26
N ALA A 19 -2.00 -19.93 -11.06
CA ALA A 19 -2.28 -21.00 -12.01
C ALA A 19 -3.74 -21.50 -11.93
N GLU A 20 -4.41 -21.31 -10.80
CA GLU A 20 -5.80 -21.74 -10.60
C GLU A 20 -6.80 -20.73 -11.16
N SER A 21 -6.77 -19.49 -10.67
CA SER A 21 -7.66 -18.42 -11.13
C SER A 21 -7.15 -17.03 -10.74
N LYS A 22 -7.65 -16.02 -11.44
CA LYS A 22 -7.34 -14.62 -11.10
C LYS A 22 -7.91 -14.26 -9.73
N GLU A 23 -9.09 -14.75 -9.40
CA GLU A 23 -9.79 -14.49 -8.14
C GLU A 23 -9.03 -15.09 -6.95
N ALA A 24 -8.58 -16.35 -7.07
CA ALA A 24 -7.74 -17.00 -6.06
C ALA A 24 -6.41 -16.26 -5.87
N PHE A 25 -5.76 -15.86 -6.96
CA PHE A 25 -4.55 -15.06 -6.91
C PHE A 25 -4.74 -13.75 -6.15
N HIS A 26 -5.80 -13.00 -6.46
CA HIS A 26 -6.11 -11.75 -5.78
C HIS A 26 -6.30 -11.94 -4.27
N SER A 27 -7.09 -12.94 -3.85
CA SER A 27 -7.37 -13.20 -2.43
C SER A 27 -6.13 -13.66 -1.65
N ILE A 28 -5.33 -14.55 -2.24
CA ILE A 28 -4.13 -15.09 -1.60
C ILE A 28 -3.06 -14.00 -1.49
N VAL A 29 -2.82 -13.23 -2.55
CA VAL A 29 -1.85 -12.12 -2.53
C VAL A 29 -2.24 -11.05 -1.50
N GLN A 30 -3.53 -10.71 -1.37
CA GLN A 30 -3.99 -9.77 -0.34
C GLN A 30 -3.70 -10.28 1.08
N THR A 31 -3.97 -11.56 1.33
CA THR A 31 -3.70 -12.20 2.63
C THR A 31 -2.21 -12.23 2.95
N VAL A 32 -1.39 -12.64 1.99
CA VAL A 32 0.07 -12.69 2.11
C VAL A 32 0.64 -11.29 2.33
N ALA A 33 0.16 -10.29 1.58
CA ALA A 33 0.61 -8.91 1.73
C ALA A 33 0.29 -8.32 3.11
N SER A 34 -0.94 -8.54 3.61
CA SER A 34 -1.33 -8.12 4.96
C SER A 34 -0.44 -8.76 6.04
N ASN A 35 -0.10 -10.03 5.85
CA ASN A 35 0.79 -10.71 6.78
C ASN A 35 2.26 -10.24 6.68
N PHE A 36 2.78 -9.92 5.50
CA PHE A 36 4.10 -9.27 5.38
C PHE A 36 4.12 -7.90 6.08
N ILE A 37 3.04 -7.13 5.97
CA ILE A 37 2.89 -5.84 6.66
C ILE A 37 2.89 -6.03 8.19
N SER A 38 2.19 -7.06 8.70
CA SER A 38 2.17 -7.35 10.15
C SER A 38 3.53 -7.81 10.70
N GLN A 39 4.33 -8.48 9.87
CA GLN A 39 5.71 -8.89 10.18
C GLN A 39 6.75 -7.77 9.98
N ASN A 40 6.32 -6.52 9.81
CA ASN A 40 7.18 -5.35 9.57
C ASN A 40 7.97 -5.40 8.24
N GLN A 41 7.62 -6.32 7.32
CA GLN A 41 8.14 -6.40 5.95
C GLN A 41 7.27 -5.56 5.01
N ILE A 42 7.26 -4.25 5.26
CA ILE A 42 6.32 -3.32 4.63
C ILE A 42 6.55 -3.20 3.12
N ARG A 43 7.79 -3.29 2.65
CA ARG A 43 8.12 -3.13 1.22
C ARG A 43 7.57 -4.29 0.39
N GLU A 44 7.76 -5.51 0.88
CA GLU A 44 7.31 -6.75 0.26
C GLU A 44 5.78 -6.79 0.20
N GLY A 45 5.11 -6.46 1.31
CA GLY A 45 3.65 -6.38 1.35
C GLY A 45 3.07 -5.32 0.38
N ILE A 46 3.68 -4.14 0.31
CA ILE A 46 3.24 -3.08 -0.63
C ILE A 46 3.45 -3.50 -2.09
N GLN A 47 4.59 -4.11 -2.41
CA GLN A 47 4.86 -4.59 -3.78
C GLN A 47 3.83 -5.64 -4.22
N LEU A 48 3.42 -6.51 -3.31
CA LEU A 48 2.36 -7.48 -3.56
C LEU A 48 0.98 -6.83 -3.76
N LEU A 49 0.62 -5.81 -2.96
CA LEU A 49 -0.64 -5.07 -3.16
C LEU A 49 -0.68 -4.31 -4.49
N LEU A 50 0.46 -3.75 -4.92
CA LEU A 50 0.59 -3.10 -6.23
C LEU A 50 0.44 -4.09 -7.38
N LEU A 51 0.93 -5.32 -7.22
CA LEU A 51 0.81 -6.38 -8.22
C LEU A 51 -0.65 -6.72 -8.54
N ILE A 52 -1.52 -6.71 -7.52
CA ILE A 52 -2.97 -6.94 -7.68
C ILE A 52 -3.76 -5.66 -7.96
N LYS A 53 -3.08 -4.56 -8.33
CA LYS A 53 -3.68 -3.24 -8.61
C LYS A 53 -4.47 -2.66 -7.44
N ASN A 54 -4.23 -3.08 -6.21
CA ASN A 54 -4.86 -2.46 -5.04
C ASN A 54 -4.00 -1.31 -4.50
N GLY A 55 -3.72 -0.33 -5.35
CA GLY A 55 -2.89 0.83 -4.99
C GLY A 55 -3.50 1.67 -3.88
N ILE A 56 -4.83 1.71 -3.76
CA ILE A 56 -5.54 2.46 -2.73
C ILE A 56 -5.31 1.81 -1.37
N GLU A 57 -5.51 0.50 -1.25
CA GLU A 57 -5.26 -0.25 0.00
C GLU A 57 -3.78 -0.13 0.41
N ALA A 58 -2.85 -0.22 -0.54
CA ALA A 58 -1.42 0.00 -0.28
C ALA A 58 -1.12 1.39 0.30
N CYS A 59 -1.71 2.45 -0.27
CA CYS A 59 -1.58 3.81 0.25
C CYS A 59 -2.22 3.94 1.64
N GLN A 60 -3.39 3.34 1.87
CA GLN A 60 -4.06 3.37 3.17
C GLN A 60 -3.22 2.69 4.27
N HIS A 61 -2.58 1.55 3.97
CA HIS A 61 -1.67 0.90 4.89
C HIS A 61 -0.47 1.79 5.24
N LEU A 62 0.17 2.42 4.24
CA LEU A 62 1.25 3.37 4.47
C LEU A 62 0.81 4.57 5.34
N GLN A 63 -0.38 5.11 5.08
CA GLN A 63 -0.95 6.22 5.88
C GLN A 63 -1.22 5.81 7.33
N ASN A 64 -1.77 4.61 7.55
CA ASN A 64 -2.02 4.09 8.91
C ASN A 64 -0.72 3.88 9.70
N LEU A 65 0.38 3.58 9.01
CA LEU A 65 1.73 3.51 9.59
C LEU A 65 2.41 4.89 9.73
N GLY A 66 1.73 5.98 9.36
CA GLY A 66 2.27 7.34 9.41
C GLY A 66 3.30 7.67 8.32
N ARG A 67 3.47 6.80 7.31
CA ARG A 67 4.40 6.96 6.18
C ARG A 67 3.76 7.74 5.04
N TRP A 68 3.36 8.97 5.32
CA TRP A 68 2.57 9.81 4.41
C TRP A 68 3.30 10.17 3.11
N ASP A 69 4.58 10.54 3.19
CA ASP A 69 5.37 10.93 2.02
C ASP A 69 5.53 9.76 1.02
N GLU A 70 5.65 8.53 1.54
CA GLU A 70 5.72 7.32 0.71
C GLU A 70 4.38 6.97 0.08
N ALA A 71 3.28 7.13 0.82
CA ALA A 71 1.93 6.97 0.26
C ALA A 71 1.67 7.97 -0.88
N ALA A 72 2.13 9.22 -0.71
CA ALA A 72 1.97 10.28 -1.68
C ALA A 72 2.79 10.04 -2.97
N LEU A 73 4.02 9.54 -2.83
CA LEU A 73 4.84 9.13 -3.97
C LEU A 73 4.19 7.95 -4.71
N LEU A 74 3.76 6.93 -3.97
CA LEU A 74 3.13 5.75 -4.54
C LEU A 74 1.86 6.10 -5.31
N ALA A 75 1.01 6.96 -4.73
CA ALA A 75 -0.20 7.47 -5.35
C ALA A 75 0.08 8.17 -6.67
N LYS A 76 1.10 9.04 -6.73
CA LYS A 76 1.49 9.73 -7.97
C LYS A 76 1.89 8.78 -9.11
N THR A 77 2.51 7.66 -8.78
CA THR A 77 3.04 6.72 -9.78
C THR A 77 2.08 5.61 -10.18
N HIS A 78 1.13 5.24 -9.32
CA HIS A 78 0.35 4.00 -9.47
C HIS A 78 -1.17 4.18 -9.38
N LEU A 79 -1.67 5.35 -8.97
CA LEU A 79 -3.11 5.62 -8.86
C LEU A 79 -3.62 6.51 -10.00
N THR A 80 -4.92 6.44 -10.25
CA THR A 80 -5.62 7.40 -11.10
C THR A 80 -5.64 8.77 -10.42
N PRO A 81 -5.81 9.89 -11.16
CA PRO A 81 -5.88 11.22 -10.55
C PRO A 81 -6.94 11.34 -9.45
N THR A 82 -8.09 10.68 -9.62
CA THR A 82 -9.19 10.66 -8.64
C THR A 82 -8.82 9.93 -7.35
N ASP A 83 -8.17 8.78 -7.48
CA ASP A 83 -7.74 7.99 -6.32
C ASP A 83 -6.56 8.66 -5.61
N MET A 84 -5.65 9.27 -6.38
CA MET A 84 -4.56 10.08 -5.87
C MET A 84 -5.08 11.24 -5.03
N GLU A 85 -6.05 12.00 -5.53
CA GLU A 85 -6.68 13.10 -4.78
C GLU A 85 -7.21 12.63 -3.43
N THR A 86 -7.88 11.47 -3.39
CA THR A 86 -8.40 10.87 -2.14
C THR A 86 -7.28 10.62 -1.12
N VAL A 87 -6.12 10.10 -1.57
CA VAL A 87 -4.94 9.88 -0.71
C VAL A 87 -4.38 11.22 -0.18
N TYR A 88 -4.28 12.23 -1.03
CA TYR A 88 -3.73 13.54 -0.67
C TYR A 88 -4.66 14.34 0.26
N VAL A 89 -5.98 14.31 0.02
CA VAL A 89 -6.98 14.95 0.89
C VAL A 89 -6.94 14.37 2.30
N ARG A 90 -6.79 13.04 2.43
CA ARG A 90 -6.63 12.39 3.74
C ARG A 90 -5.35 12.85 4.45
N TRP A 91 -4.24 12.99 3.71
CA TRP A 91 -3.00 13.53 4.28
C TRP A 91 -3.15 14.98 4.73
N CYS A 92 -3.80 15.83 3.92
CA CYS A 92 -4.07 17.22 4.27
C CYS A 92 -4.93 17.33 5.53
N SER A 93 -5.97 16.51 5.64
CA SER A 93 -6.82 16.44 6.84
C SER A 93 -6.01 16.13 8.10
N GLU A 94 -5.08 15.17 8.02
CA GLU A 94 -4.17 14.83 9.12
C GLU A 94 -3.21 15.98 9.47
N LEU A 95 -2.65 16.68 8.47
CA LEU A 95 -1.76 17.82 8.67
C LEU A 95 -2.49 18.99 9.32
N VAL A 96 -3.73 19.25 8.91
CA VAL A 96 -4.61 20.26 9.52
C VAL A 96 -4.91 19.91 10.98
N ALA A 97 -5.23 18.66 11.28
CA ALA A 97 -5.43 18.19 12.66
C ALA A 97 -4.18 18.39 13.53
N LYS A 98 -2.99 18.23 12.94
CA LYS A 98 -1.69 18.50 13.57
C LYS A 98 -1.28 19.98 13.57
N LYS A 99 -2.15 20.90 13.12
CA LYS A 99 -1.89 22.34 12.99
C LYS A 99 -0.70 22.67 12.05
N GLN A 100 -0.36 21.77 11.14
CA GLN A 100 0.70 21.93 10.15
C GLN A 100 0.17 22.53 8.85
N TYR A 101 -0.48 23.70 8.93
CA TYR A 101 -1.17 24.32 7.80
C TYR A 101 -0.27 24.60 6.60
N HIS A 102 0.96 25.07 6.84
CA HIS A 102 1.92 25.35 5.77
C HIS A 102 2.25 24.08 4.96
N LYS A 103 2.52 22.96 5.64
CA LYS A 103 2.77 21.67 4.97
C LYS A 103 1.54 21.19 4.22
N SER A 104 0.34 21.36 4.78
CA SER A 104 -0.91 20.98 4.09
C SER A 104 -1.13 21.77 2.81
N ILE A 105 -0.87 23.08 2.81
CA ILE A 105 -0.99 23.93 1.62
C ILE A 105 0.02 23.49 0.55
N LEU A 106 1.27 23.22 0.93
CA LEU A 106 2.29 22.72 -0.01
C LEU A 106 1.89 21.37 -0.63
N VAL A 107 1.30 20.46 0.15
CA VAL A 107 0.82 19.18 -0.35
C VAL A 107 -0.32 19.38 -1.36
N LEU A 108 -1.28 20.26 -1.08
CA LEU A 108 -2.37 20.60 -2.01
C LEU A 108 -1.86 21.21 -3.32
N LEU A 109 -0.85 22.09 -3.25
CA LEU A 109 -0.23 22.69 -4.44
C LEU A 109 0.59 21.69 -5.27
N SER A 110 0.92 20.53 -4.69
CA SER A 110 1.69 19.48 -5.37
C SER A 110 0.82 18.44 -6.08
N LEU A 111 -0.51 18.58 -5.99
CA LEU A 111 -1.50 17.79 -6.71
C LEU A 111 -1.57 18.27 -8.17
#